data_AF-A0A254MZS6-F1
#
_entry.id   AF-A0A254MZS6-F1
#
_cell.length_a   1.000
_cell.length_b   1.000
_cell.length_c   1.000
_cell.angle_alpha   90.00
_cell.angle_beta   90.00
_cell.angle_gamma   90.00
#
_symmetry.space_group_name_H-M   'P 1'
#
loop_
_entity.id
_entity.type
_entity.pdbx_description
1 polymer ?
#
loop_
_entity_poly.entity_id
_entity_poly.type
_entity_poly.pdbx_seq_one_letter_code
_entity_poly.pdbx_strand_id
1 'polypeptide(L)'
;MIGDDLLSSLEATERRHEHAVKQARRRSEEEIDRLVAETHRKRGDLTFETVTVGSLKPMPWLVFDFKGTLITETLERLRDLEFLDVEMLEMPALRQRVRALNGWELRVREAEDAISAAHEFLTPENLELLSLWIPEARRRYRAALSDWAKSHDFEALRTGGAKQ
;
A
#
# COMPACT_ATOMS: atom_id res chain seq x y z
N MET A 1 -10.98 -11.73 12.62
CA MET A 1 -9.84 -11.22 11.84
C MET A 1 -10.20 -11.23 10.36
N ILE A 2 -10.77 -10.13 9.89
CA ILE A 2 -10.52 -9.67 8.53
C ILE A 2 -9.19 -8.94 8.64
N GLY A 3 -8.17 -9.23 7.85
CA GLY A 3 -6.97 -8.38 7.92
C GLY A 3 -5.72 -9.05 7.42
N ASP A 4 -5.10 -9.88 8.24
CA ASP A 4 -3.68 -10.21 8.08
C ASP A 4 -3.36 -10.88 6.73
N ASP A 5 -4.20 -11.81 6.27
CA ASP A 5 -3.98 -12.51 5.00
C ASP A 5 -4.19 -11.62 3.77
N LEU A 6 -5.08 -10.63 3.87
CA LEU A 6 -5.31 -9.64 2.83
C LEU A 6 -4.23 -8.56 2.85
N LEU A 7 -3.85 -8.11 4.05
CA LEU A 7 -2.80 -7.12 4.29
C LEU A 7 -1.45 -7.65 3.79
N SER A 8 -1.07 -8.88 4.16
CA SER A 8 0.14 -9.52 3.63
C SER A 8 0.12 -9.69 2.11
N SER A 9 -1.06 -9.87 1.51
CA SER A 9 -1.19 -9.94 0.05
C SER A 9 -0.98 -8.56 -0.59
N LEU A 10 -1.53 -7.50 0.01
CA LEU A 10 -1.33 -6.12 -0.45
C LEU A 10 0.12 -5.66 -0.25
N GLU A 11 0.75 -6.01 0.87
CA GLU A 11 2.19 -5.79 1.10
C GLU A 11 3.05 -6.48 0.05
N ALA A 12 2.74 -7.73 -0.30
CA ALA A 12 3.45 -8.44 -1.35
C ALA A 12 3.26 -7.77 -2.72
N THR A 13 2.05 -7.28 -3.01
CA THR A 13 1.77 -6.50 -4.21
C THR A 13 2.57 -5.19 -4.24
N GLU A 14 2.65 -4.47 -3.12
CA GLU A 14 3.45 -3.24 -3.00
C GLU A 14 4.94 -3.51 -3.25
N ARG A 15 5.51 -4.53 -2.60
CA ARG A 15 6.92 -4.90 -2.76
C ARG A 15 7.29 -5.30 -4.19
N ARG A 16 6.32 -5.77 -4.98
CA ARG A 16 6.50 -6.14 -6.39
C ARG A 16 6.11 -5.02 -7.36
N HIS A 17 5.54 -3.92 -6.85
CA HIS A 17 4.92 -2.86 -7.65
C HIS A 17 3.84 -3.37 -8.62
N GLU A 18 3.10 -4.42 -8.23
CA GLU A 18 2.09 -5.10 -9.06
C GLU A 18 0.68 -4.55 -8.84
N HIS A 19 0.49 -3.24 -8.99
CA HIS A 19 -0.77 -2.56 -8.63
C HIS A 19 -1.94 -2.78 -9.61
N ALA A 20 -1.70 -3.43 -10.74
CA ALA A 20 -2.71 -3.63 -11.78
C ALA A 20 -3.86 -4.52 -11.28
N VAL A 21 -5.08 -3.98 -11.30
CA VAL A 21 -6.29 -4.73 -10.98
C VAL A 21 -6.79 -5.39 -12.26
N LYS A 22 -6.89 -6.72 -12.24
CA LYS A 22 -7.26 -7.53 -13.38
C LYS A 22 -8.57 -8.25 -13.12
N GLN A 23 -9.46 -8.28 -14.12
CA GLN A 23 -10.72 -9.03 -14.06
C GLN A 23 -10.91 -9.95 -15.25
N ALA A 24 -11.57 -11.06 -15.00
CA ALA A 24 -12.07 -11.93 -16.04
C ALA A 24 -13.30 -11.30 -16.69
N ARG A 25 -13.20 -10.95 -17.97
CA ARG A 25 -14.30 -10.46 -18.81
C ARG A 25 -14.66 -11.54 -19.82
N ARG A 26 -15.96 -11.75 -20.04
CA ARG A 26 -16.44 -12.63 -21.12
C ARG A 26 -16.23 -11.93 -22.48
N ARG A 27 -15.57 -12.62 -23.41
CA ARG A 27 -15.42 -12.17 -24.80
C ARG A 27 -16.76 -12.24 -25.56
N SER A 28 -16.92 -11.48 -26.64
CA SER A 28 -18.11 -11.60 -27.48
C SER A 28 -18.12 -12.92 -28.24
N GLU A 29 -19.29 -13.43 -28.64
CA GLU A 29 -19.37 -14.66 -29.44
C GLU A 29 -18.61 -14.53 -30.77
N GLU A 30 -18.62 -13.34 -31.38
CA GLU A 30 -17.90 -13.02 -32.61
C GLU A 30 -16.36 -13.08 -32.44
N GLU A 31 -15.85 -12.58 -31.30
CA GLU A 31 -14.42 -12.70 -30.96
C GLU A 31 -14.04 -14.16 -30.69
N ILE A 32 -14.90 -14.91 -29.99
CA ILE A 32 -14.66 -16.32 -29.70
C ILE A 32 -14.63 -17.11 -31.01
N ASP A 33 -15.59 -16.91 -31.91
CA ASP A 33 -15.66 -17.57 -33.21
C ASP A 33 -14.40 -17.32 -34.04
N ARG A 34 -13.95 -16.06 -34.08
CA ARG A 34 -12.72 -15.66 -34.77
C ARG A 34 -11.49 -16.35 -34.17
N LEU A 35 -11.34 -16.32 -32.85
CA LEU A 35 -10.19 -16.94 -32.16
C LEU A 35 -10.18 -18.47 -32.29
N VAL A 36 -11.34 -19.12 -32.32
CA VAL A 36 -11.43 -20.57 -32.57
C VAL A 36 -10.94 -20.90 -33.97
N ALA A 37 -11.34 -20.11 -34.97
CA ALA A 37 -10.91 -20.29 -36.35
C ALA A 37 -9.39 -20.06 -36.52
N GLU A 38 -8.83 -19.07 -35.82
CA GLU A 38 -7.40 -18.72 -35.91
C GLU A 38 -6.47 -19.62 -35.09
N THR A 39 -6.90 -20.05 -33.90
CA THR A 39 -6.02 -20.74 -32.93
C THR A 39 -6.31 -22.23 -32.80
N HIS A 40 -7.43 -22.72 -33.35
CA HIS A 40 -7.93 -24.09 -33.21
C HIS A 40 -8.09 -24.57 -31.75
N ARG A 41 -8.17 -23.65 -30.78
CA ARG A 41 -8.42 -23.96 -29.38
C ARG A 41 -9.91 -24.17 -29.12
N LYS A 42 -10.24 -24.87 -28.02
CA LYS A 42 -11.63 -25.10 -27.62
C LYS A 42 -12.29 -23.78 -27.21
N ARG A 43 -13.57 -23.58 -27.57
CA ARG A 43 -14.37 -22.39 -27.20
C ARG A 43 -14.30 -22.04 -25.71
N GLY A 44 -14.37 -23.05 -24.85
CA GLY A 44 -14.34 -22.87 -23.40
C GLY A 44 -13.10 -22.12 -22.92
N ASP A 45 -11.95 -22.38 -23.53
CA ASP A 45 -10.67 -21.74 -23.17
C ASP A 45 -10.58 -20.29 -23.64
N LEU A 46 -11.41 -19.91 -24.62
CA LEU A 46 -11.44 -18.58 -25.24
C LEU A 46 -12.60 -17.72 -24.73
N THR A 47 -13.45 -18.26 -23.86
CA THR A 47 -14.66 -17.57 -23.39
C THR A 47 -14.31 -16.35 -22.54
N PHE A 48 -13.23 -16.40 -21.75
CA PHE A 48 -12.83 -15.33 -20.85
C PHE A 48 -11.47 -14.76 -21.20
N GLU A 49 -11.37 -13.43 -21.17
CA GLU A 49 -10.12 -12.69 -21.18
C GLU A 49 -9.83 -12.07 -19.83
N THR A 50 -8.54 -11.87 -19.53
CA THR A 50 -8.14 -11.06 -18.39
C THR A 50 -7.85 -9.65 -18.88
N VAL A 51 -8.62 -8.68 -18.39
CA VAL A 51 -8.46 -7.26 -18.71
C VAL A 51 -8.02 -6.48 -17.48
N THR A 52 -7.16 -5.49 -17.67
CA THR A 52 -6.81 -4.53 -16.62
C THR A 52 -7.93 -3.50 -16.51
N VAL A 53 -8.58 -3.43 -15.34
CA VAL A 53 -9.69 -2.49 -15.08
C VAL A 53 -9.21 -1.20 -14.41
N GLY A 54 -7.97 -1.20 -13.90
CA GLY A 54 -7.34 -0.04 -13.29
C GLY A 54 -6.05 -0.42 -12.59
N SER A 55 -5.51 0.52 -11.82
CA SER A 55 -4.36 0.31 -10.95
C SER A 55 -4.68 0.83 -9.58
N LEU A 56 -4.42 0.04 -8.54
CA LEU A 56 -4.41 0.55 -7.18
C LEU A 56 -3.39 1.68 -7.08
N LYS A 57 -3.68 2.68 -6.26
CA LYS A 57 -2.66 3.64 -5.85
C LYS A 57 -1.53 2.92 -5.11
N PRO A 58 -0.27 3.37 -5.26
CA PRO A 58 0.83 2.89 -4.44
C PRO A 58 0.51 3.01 -2.95
N MET A 59 0.93 2.02 -2.18
CA MET A 59 0.70 1.89 -0.75
C MET A 59 2.03 1.78 0.00
N PRO A 60 2.97 2.75 -0.14
CA PRO A 60 4.28 2.67 0.52
C PRO A 60 4.15 2.54 2.05
N TRP A 61 3.06 3.04 2.63
CA TRP A 61 2.71 2.89 4.04
C TRP A 61 2.52 1.44 4.51
N LEU A 62 2.26 0.48 3.62
CA LEU A 62 2.18 -0.95 3.97
C LEU A 62 3.56 -1.56 4.22
N VAL A 63 4.59 -1.03 3.58
CA VAL A 63 5.97 -1.56 3.66
C VAL A 63 6.89 -0.66 4.47
N PHE A 64 6.45 0.56 4.77
CA PHE A 64 7.20 1.51 5.57
C PHE A 64 7.11 1.14 7.06
N ASP A 65 8.24 0.69 7.63
CA ASP A 65 8.33 0.45 9.07
C ASP A 65 8.55 1.76 9.83
N PHE A 66 7.45 2.46 10.12
CA PHE A 66 7.47 3.73 10.87
C PHE A 66 8.09 3.55 12.26
N LYS A 67 7.80 2.43 12.93
CA LYS A 67 8.25 2.20 14.31
C LYS A 67 9.74 1.85 14.36
N GLY A 68 10.23 1.03 13.46
CA GLY A 68 11.66 0.74 13.35
C GLY A 68 12.45 1.97 12.91
N THR A 69 12.03 2.59 11.80
CA THR A 69 12.82 3.61 11.10
C THR A 69 12.80 4.98 11.77
N LEU A 70 11.63 5.45 12.21
CA LEU A 70 11.52 6.77 12.85
C LEU A 70 11.65 6.68 14.35
N ILE A 71 10.85 5.82 15.00
CA ILE A 71 10.81 5.81 16.46
C ILE A 71 12.09 5.19 17.02
N THR A 72 12.42 3.96 16.64
CA THR A 72 13.52 3.24 17.28
C THR A 72 14.87 3.81 16.85
N GLU A 73 15.15 3.84 15.54
CA GLU A 73 16.45 4.31 15.06
C GLU A 73 16.67 5.81 15.34
N THR A 74 15.69 6.69 15.11
CA THR A 74 15.93 8.13 15.29
C THR A 74 15.96 8.52 16.77
N LEU A 75 15.08 7.98 17.63
CA LEU A 75 15.14 8.30 19.06
C LEU A 75 16.38 7.72 19.73
N GLU A 76 16.82 6.52 19.37
CA GLU A 76 18.08 5.98 19.90
C GLU A 76 19.27 6.87 19.54
N ARG A 77 19.33 7.35 18.29
CA ARG A 77 20.39 8.27 17.85
C ARG A 77 20.31 9.65 18.51
N LEU A 78 19.12 10.17 18.79
CA LEU A 78 18.96 11.42 19.52
C LEU A 78 19.32 11.27 21.00
N ARG A 79 18.95 10.15 21.63
CA ARG A 79 19.36 9.82 23.01
C ARG A 79 20.88 9.67 23.12
N ASP A 80 21.53 9.05 22.13
CA ASP A 80 23.00 8.97 22.05
C ASP A 80 23.69 10.35 22.03
N LEU A 81 22.95 11.40 21.67
CA LEU A 81 23.41 12.79 21.67
C LEU A 81 23.03 13.57 22.93
N GLU A 82 21.89 13.25 23.56
CA GLU A 82 21.42 13.92 24.79
C GLU A 82 22.38 13.73 25.98
N PHE A 83 23.07 12.59 26.05
CA PHE A 83 24.04 12.28 27.10
C PHE A 83 25.48 12.62 26.73
N LEU A 84 25.72 13.40 25.67
CA LEU A 84 27.06 13.81 25.26
C LEU A 84 27.53 15.03 26.04
N ASP A 85 28.62 14.86 26.78
CA ASP A 85 29.44 15.97 27.22
C ASP A 85 30.36 16.40 26.06
N VAL A 86 29.94 17.45 25.35
CA VAL A 86 30.63 17.97 24.16
C VAL A 86 32.04 18.47 24.50
N GLU A 87 32.28 18.87 25.75
CA GLU A 87 33.59 19.35 26.21
C GLU A 87 34.60 18.22 26.41
N MET A 88 34.12 16.97 26.59
CA MET A 88 34.96 15.80 26.81
C MET A 88 35.18 14.93 25.57
N LEU A 89 34.53 15.22 24.43
CA LEU A 89 34.65 14.39 23.23
C LEU A 89 35.71 14.87 22.24
N GLU A 90 36.50 13.92 21.74
CA GLU A 90 37.33 14.16 20.57
C GLU A 90 36.47 14.37 19.30
N MET A 91 36.84 15.38 18.51
CA MET A 91 36.15 15.77 17.27
C MET A 91 35.81 14.63 16.28
N PRO A 92 36.64 13.57 16.10
CA PRO A 92 36.30 12.45 15.22
C PRO A 92 35.06 11.65 15.69
N ALA A 93 34.92 11.42 16.99
CA ALA A 93 33.80 10.68 17.57
C ALA A 93 32.49 11.47 17.46
N LEU A 94 32.55 12.79 17.66
CA LEU A 94 31.43 13.69 17.43
C LEU A 94 30.96 13.66 15.96
N ARG A 95 31.89 13.73 15.01
CA ARG A 95 31.56 13.64 13.57
C ARG A 95 30.89 12.33 13.18
N GLN A 96 31.32 11.20 13.75
CA GLN A 96 30.73 9.90 13.47
C GLN A 96 29.28 9.81 13.99
N ARG A 97 29.01 10.37 15.17
CA ARG A 97 27.66 10.39 15.76
C ARG A 97 26.71 11.34 15.02
N VAL A 98 27.18 12.53 14.63
CA VAL A 98 26.40 13.46 13.80
C VAL A 98 26.09 12.85 12.43
N ARG A 99 27.05 12.13 11.82
CA ARG A 99 26.79 11.38 10.58
C ARG A 99 25.70 10.32 10.71
N ALA A 100 25.48 9.77 11.90
CA ALA A 100 24.42 8.78 12.13
C ALA A 100 23.01 9.40 12.09
N LEU A 101 22.90 10.72 12.23
CA LEU A 101 21.66 11.47 11.98
C LEU A 101 21.46 11.82 10.49
N ASN A 102 22.48 11.66 9.63
CA ASN A 102 22.31 12.00 8.22
C ASN A 102 21.20 11.16 7.59
N GLY A 103 20.32 11.83 6.84
CA GLY A 103 19.17 11.19 6.19
C GLY A 103 17.92 11.14 7.08
N TRP A 104 17.94 11.71 8.29
CA TRP A 104 16.73 11.84 9.11
C TRP A 104 15.66 12.69 8.41
N GLU A 105 16.03 13.80 7.75
CA GLU A 105 15.06 14.62 7.00
C GLU A 105 14.42 13.81 5.87
N LEU A 106 15.20 12.95 5.20
CA LEU A 106 14.69 12.09 4.14
C LEU A 106 13.69 11.07 4.71
N ARG A 107 13.99 10.43 5.84
CA ARG A 107 13.07 9.48 6.49
C ARG A 107 11.78 10.12 6.97
N VAL A 108 11.86 11.35 7.49
CA VAL A 108 10.66 12.13 7.87
C VAL A 108 9.83 12.42 6.63
N ARG A 109 10.45 12.85 5.53
CA ARG A 109 9.76 13.09 4.25
C ARG A 109 9.11 11.81 3.71
N GLU A 110 9.82 10.69 3.72
CA GLU A 110 9.27 9.38 3.32
C GLU A 110 8.06 8.97 4.17
N ALA A 111 8.07 9.30 5.45
CA ALA A 111 6.91 9.11 6.32
C ALA A 111 5.75 10.03 5.96
N GLU A 112 6.01 11.31 5.71
CA GLU A 112 4.99 12.27 5.27
C GLU A 112 4.37 11.83 3.94
N ASP A 113 5.20 11.34 3.01
CA ASP A 113 4.77 10.79 1.72
C ASP A 113 3.93 9.52 1.93
N ALA A 114 4.34 8.62 2.83
CA ALA A 114 3.59 7.41 3.16
C ALA A 114 2.22 7.72 3.78
N ILE A 115 2.16 8.69 4.70
CA ILE A 115 0.90 9.16 5.32
C ILE A 115 0.00 9.79 4.26
N SER A 116 0.57 10.64 3.39
CA SER A 116 -0.17 11.28 2.30
C SER A 116 -0.74 10.25 1.34
N ALA A 117 0.06 9.25 0.96
CA ALA A 117 -0.37 8.12 0.14
C ALA A 117 -1.48 7.30 0.82
N ALA A 118 -1.43 7.11 2.14
CA ALA A 118 -2.50 6.45 2.89
C ALA A 118 -3.82 7.24 2.81
N HIS A 119 -3.78 8.56 2.98
CA HIS A 119 -4.96 9.42 2.82
C HIS A 119 -5.51 9.39 1.39
N GLU A 120 -4.62 9.46 0.41
CA GLU A 120 -4.99 9.36 -1.01
C GLU A 120 -5.57 8.01 -1.40
N PHE A 121 -5.21 6.94 -0.69
CA PHE A 121 -5.72 5.60 -0.92
C PHE A 121 -7.19 5.47 -0.46
N LEU A 122 -7.63 6.31 0.48
CA LEU A 122 -8.99 6.30 1.03
C LEU A 122 -10.05 6.93 0.10
N THR A 123 -9.72 7.26 -1.15
CA THR A 123 -10.74 7.79 -2.08
C THR A 123 -11.71 6.70 -2.53
N PRO A 124 -12.99 7.04 -2.83
CA PRO A 124 -14.00 6.07 -3.26
C PRO A 124 -13.56 5.22 -4.46
N GLU A 125 -12.90 5.84 -5.43
CA GLU A 125 -12.45 5.17 -6.66
C GLU A 125 -11.42 4.07 -6.35
N ASN A 126 -10.52 4.34 -5.40
CA ASN A 126 -9.47 3.41 -5.05
C ASN A 126 -9.98 2.30 -4.13
N LEU A 127 -10.98 2.57 -3.29
CA LEU A 127 -11.71 1.54 -2.53
C LEU A 127 -12.53 0.62 -3.45
N GLU A 128 -13.12 1.17 -4.51
CA GLU A 128 -13.79 0.37 -5.53
C GLU A 128 -12.79 -0.54 -6.24
N LEU A 129 -11.64 -0.02 -6.68
CA LEU A 129 -10.57 -0.84 -7.26
C LEU A 129 -10.05 -1.91 -6.31
N LEU A 130 -9.90 -1.60 -5.02
CA LEU A 130 -9.53 -2.58 -4.00
C LEU A 130 -10.58 -3.69 -3.89
N SER A 131 -11.87 -3.35 -3.94
CA SER A 131 -12.94 -4.32 -3.93
C SER A 131 -12.85 -5.30 -5.11
N LEU A 132 -12.49 -4.79 -6.29
CA LEU A 132 -12.31 -5.58 -7.52
C LEU A 132 -11.04 -6.43 -7.48
N TRP A 133 -10.01 -5.97 -6.77
CA TRP A 133 -8.74 -6.70 -6.57
C TRP A 133 -8.90 -7.88 -5.60
N ILE A 134 -9.75 -7.76 -4.58
CA ILE A 134 -10.03 -8.85 -3.63
C ILE A 134 -10.54 -10.07 -4.41
N PRO A 135 -9.92 -11.27 -4.29
CA PRO A 135 -10.38 -12.47 -4.99
C PRO A 135 -11.81 -12.87 -4.62
N GLU A 136 -12.55 -13.48 -5.54
CA GLU A 136 -13.95 -13.89 -5.31
C GLU A 136 -14.10 -14.87 -4.13
N ALA A 137 -13.11 -15.76 -3.94
CA ALA A 137 -13.04 -16.65 -2.78
C ALA A 137 -13.06 -15.89 -1.42
N ARG A 138 -12.75 -14.60 -1.44
CA ARG A 138 -12.71 -13.68 -0.30
C ARG A 138 -13.81 -12.60 -0.35
N ARG A 139 -14.92 -12.84 -1.07
CA ARG A 139 -16.03 -11.88 -1.23
C ARG A 139 -16.55 -11.27 0.08
N ARG A 140 -16.45 -11.98 1.20
CA ARG A 140 -16.82 -11.46 2.54
C ARG A 140 -16.06 -10.17 2.90
N TYR A 141 -14.82 -10.04 2.46
CA TYR A 141 -14.00 -8.85 2.70
C TYR A 141 -14.42 -7.68 1.81
N ARG A 142 -14.98 -7.93 0.62
CA ARG A 142 -15.57 -6.87 -0.22
C ARG A 142 -16.77 -6.23 0.47
N ALA A 143 -17.65 -7.05 1.03
CA ALA A 143 -18.80 -6.58 1.80
C ALA A 143 -18.34 -5.77 3.02
N ALA A 144 -17.41 -6.31 3.81
CA ALA A 144 -16.86 -5.61 4.96
C ALA A 144 -16.16 -4.29 4.60
N LEU A 145 -15.43 -4.24 3.48
CA LEU A 145 -14.82 -3.00 2.97
C LEU A 145 -15.89 -1.97 2.61
N SER A 146 -16.97 -2.39 1.94
CA SER A 146 -18.08 -1.50 1.58
C SER A 146 -18.83 -0.97 2.80
N ASP A 147 -19.05 -1.83 3.81
CA ASP A 147 -19.70 -1.44 5.06
C ASP A 147 -18.81 -0.48 5.86
N TRP A 148 -17.51 -0.75 5.95
CA TRP A 148 -16.55 0.13 6.60
C TRP A 148 -16.42 1.49 5.89
N ALA A 149 -16.39 1.51 4.55
CA ALA A 149 -16.33 2.75 3.77
C ALA A 149 -17.56 3.67 3.97
N LYS A 150 -18.64 3.18 4.57
CA LYS A 150 -19.83 3.96 4.94
C LYS A 150 -19.90 4.27 6.44
N SER A 151 -18.94 3.80 7.23
CA SER A 151 -18.95 3.96 8.67
C SER A 151 -18.43 5.34 9.08
N HIS A 152 -18.78 5.75 10.31
CA HIS A 152 -18.23 6.97 10.90
C HIS A 152 -16.70 6.86 11.09
N ASP A 153 -16.17 5.67 11.35
CA ASP A 153 -14.73 5.46 11.54
C ASP A 153 -13.95 5.79 10.27
N PHE A 154 -14.48 5.44 9.11
CA PHE A 154 -13.89 5.78 7.82
C PHE A 154 -13.87 7.30 7.61
N GLU A 155 -14.98 8.01 7.86
CA GLU A 155 -15.01 9.47 7.72
C GLU A 155 -14.07 10.16 8.71
N ALA A 156 -13.96 9.66 9.94
CA ALA A 156 -13.01 10.17 10.91
C ALA A 156 -11.56 9.96 10.43
N LEU A 157 -11.23 8.79 9.90
CA LEU A 157 -9.91 8.49 9.36
C LEU A 157 -9.58 9.36 8.14
N ARG A 158 -10.54 9.49 7.21
CA ARG A 158 -10.40 10.26 5.97
C ARG A 158 -10.18 11.75 6.23
N THR A 159 -10.84 12.30 7.26
CA THR A 159 -10.76 13.72 7.64
C THR A 159 -9.69 14.04 8.70
N GLY A 160 -8.90 13.04 9.11
CA GLY A 160 -7.85 13.23 10.13
C GLY A 160 -8.39 13.48 11.54
N GLY A 161 -9.61 13.02 11.84
CA GLY A 161 -10.24 13.15 13.15
C GLY A 161 -10.74 14.55 13.49
N ALA A 162 -10.94 15.42 12.48
CA ALA A 162 -11.57 16.71 12.67
C ALA A 162 -13.03 16.52 13.11
N LYS A 163 -13.26 16.53 14.43
CA LYS A 163 -14.58 16.74 15.00
C LYS A 163 -15.10 18.07 14.46
N GLN A 164 -16.17 18.02 13.66
CA GLN A 164 -17.03 19.19 13.45
C GLN A 164 -17.66 19.62 14.77
#